data_AF-A0A0D2JQV7-F1
#
_entry.id   AF-A0A0D2JQV7-F1
#
_cell.length_a   1.000
_cell.length_b   1.000
_cell.length_c   1.000
_cell.angle_alpha   90.00
_cell.angle_beta   90.00
_cell.angle_gamma   90.00
#
_symmetry.space_group_name_H-M   'P 1'
#
loop_
_entity.id
_entity.type
_entity.pdbx_description
1 polymer ?
#
loop_
_entity_poly.entity_id
_entity_poly.type
_entity_poly.pdbx_seq_one_letter_code
_entity_poly.pdbx_strand_id
1 'polypeptide(L)'
;MKRTRPMVMFFQENAGNMSHRLPFLRLVATQLQVPIFALSYRGYGMSEGVPKQPGIMLDAQAALDHLCGRDDVATGRIVLFGRSLGGAVAIHLAAENQGKVAGLIVENAFMSVEDMAAQVLPPLGLVIGSGRPLNWLVTNKWKNIDALPRVTDVPLLLMASRHDEMVPFSQMLRLKDAARANTLEWVEFPDSQHMDAYMTNQELYWPALRDFLAAHVVTRRGTGAGSARGSGGGGAAEEGEGDAAAAASAAARAAAGEAAAARAAAAAAGTADGGGAGAAEGDS
;
A
#
# COMPACT_ATOMS: atom_id res chain seq x y z
N MET A 1 14.63 -14.67 -24.05
CA MET A 1 14.40 -13.27 -24.50
C MET A 1 13.77 -12.52 -23.32
N LYS A 2 14.37 -11.42 -22.84
CA LYS A 2 13.81 -10.63 -21.72
C LYS A 2 12.44 -10.09 -22.11
N ARG A 3 11.43 -10.21 -21.24
CA ARG A 3 10.08 -9.66 -21.51
C ARG A 3 10.18 -8.15 -21.68
N THR A 4 9.51 -7.63 -22.70
CA THR A 4 9.41 -6.19 -22.95
C THR A 4 8.35 -5.52 -22.09
N ARG A 5 7.43 -6.28 -21.49
CA ARG A 5 6.33 -5.75 -20.66
C ARG A 5 6.85 -5.40 -19.26
N PRO A 6 6.39 -4.30 -18.65
CA PRO A 6 6.70 -3.97 -17.25
C PRO A 6 6.34 -5.11 -16.31
N MET A 7 7.18 -5.39 -15.31
CA MET A 7 6.88 -6.32 -14.21
C MET A 7 6.35 -5.52 -13.03
N VAL A 8 5.10 -5.75 -12.64
CA VAL A 8 4.54 -5.12 -11.44
C VAL A 8 4.85 -5.99 -10.22
N MET A 9 5.62 -5.44 -9.29
CA MET A 9 5.85 -6.04 -7.99
C MET A 9 4.85 -5.47 -6.98
N PHE A 10 3.89 -6.29 -6.56
CA PHE A 10 2.80 -5.87 -5.69
C PHE A 10 3.08 -6.14 -4.20
N PHE A 11 2.79 -5.14 -3.39
CA PHE A 11 2.93 -5.14 -1.94
C PHE A 11 1.56 -4.98 -1.28
N GLN A 12 1.14 -6.00 -0.52
CA GLN A 12 -0.16 -6.05 0.16
C GLN A 12 -0.21 -5.22 1.44
N GLU A 13 -1.43 -5.03 1.94
CA GLU A 13 -1.78 -4.36 3.19
C GLU A 13 -1.54 -5.25 4.43
N ASN A 14 -1.81 -4.72 5.62
CA ASN A 14 -1.52 -5.40 6.90
C ASN A 14 -2.47 -6.57 7.24
N ALA A 15 -3.64 -6.65 6.62
CA ALA A 15 -4.66 -7.64 6.94
C ALA A 15 -4.84 -8.68 5.82
N GLY A 16 -5.06 -9.93 6.23
CA GLY A 16 -5.22 -11.07 5.32
C GLY A 16 -3.89 -11.61 4.81
N ASN A 17 -3.95 -12.42 3.76
CA ASN A 17 -2.78 -13.00 3.10
C ASN A 17 -2.88 -12.76 1.58
N MET A 18 -1.81 -13.04 0.84
CA MET A 18 -1.73 -12.70 -0.59
C MET A 18 -2.81 -13.40 -1.45
N SER A 19 -3.33 -14.56 -1.00
CA SER A 19 -4.42 -15.24 -1.72
C SER A 19 -5.69 -14.40 -1.78
N HIS A 20 -5.96 -13.57 -0.77
CA HIS A 20 -7.12 -12.67 -0.75
C HIS A 20 -6.97 -11.52 -1.76
N ARG A 21 -5.76 -11.29 -2.28
CA ARG A 21 -5.48 -10.25 -3.28
C ARG A 21 -5.51 -10.78 -4.71
N LEU A 22 -5.60 -12.10 -4.91
CA LEU A 22 -5.65 -12.69 -6.25
C LEU A 22 -6.77 -12.13 -7.15
N PRO A 23 -8.01 -11.87 -6.66
CA PRO A 23 -9.03 -11.25 -7.52
C PRO A 23 -8.61 -9.88 -8.05
N PHE A 24 -8.07 -9.02 -7.18
CA PHE A 24 -7.56 -7.71 -7.54
C PHE A 24 -6.35 -7.82 -8.49
N LEU A 25 -5.37 -8.67 -8.16
CA LEU A 25 -4.19 -8.86 -9.01
C LEU A 25 -4.54 -9.42 -10.38
N ARG A 26 -5.55 -10.28 -10.47
CA ARG A 26 -6.07 -10.75 -11.76
C ARG A 26 -6.59 -9.58 -12.58
N LEU A 27 -7.34 -8.66 -11.98
CA LEU A 27 -7.82 -7.45 -12.68
C LEU A 27 -6.66 -6.56 -13.12
N VAL A 28 -5.67 -6.30 -12.26
CA VAL A 28 -4.46 -5.54 -12.63
C VAL A 28 -3.75 -6.20 -13.81
N ALA A 29 -3.56 -7.53 -13.76
CA ALA A 29 -2.90 -8.28 -14.81
C ALA A 29 -3.68 -8.23 -16.13
N THR A 30 -5.02 -8.28 -16.11
CA THR A 30 -5.84 -8.25 -17.33
C THR A 30 -6.02 -6.84 -17.89
N GLN A 31 -6.25 -5.84 -17.04
CA GLN A 31 -6.54 -4.46 -17.45
C GLN A 31 -5.29 -3.76 -17.97
N LEU A 32 -4.15 -4.00 -17.33
CA LEU A 32 -2.86 -3.43 -17.75
C LEU A 32 -2.08 -4.37 -18.67
N GLN A 33 -2.52 -5.62 -18.77
CA GLN A 33 -1.83 -6.69 -19.48
C GLN A 33 -0.35 -6.76 -19.06
N VAL A 34 -0.07 -6.93 -17.77
CA VAL A 34 1.30 -6.97 -17.24
C VAL A 34 1.53 -8.24 -16.42
N PRO A 35 2.74 -8.82 -16.44
CA PRO A 35 3.10 -9.81 -15.43
C PRO A 35 3.13 -9.16 -14.05
N ILE A 36 2.68 -9.92 -13.05
CA ILE A 36 2.69 -9.53 -11.65
C ILE A 36 3.56 -10.49 -10.86
N PHE A 37 4.41 -9.94 -10.01
CA PHE A 37 5.09 -10.65 -8.94
C PHE A 37 4.52 -10.16 -7.61
N ALA A 38 4.09 -11.08 -6.76
CA ALA A 38 3.56 -10.76 -5.45
C ALA A 38 4.15 -11.73 -4.42
N LEU A 39 4.41 -11.26 -3.20
CA LEU A 39 4.98 -12.05 -2.12
C LEU A 39 4.16 -11.95 -0.83
N SER A 40 4.17 -13.03 -0.05
CA SER A 40 3.76 -12.98 1.36
C SER A 40 5.00 -12.69 2.20
N TYR A 41 5.02 -11.55 2.89
CA TYR A 41 6.10 -11.25 3.84
C TYR A 41 6.15 -12.29 4.95
N ARG A 42 7.28 -12.35 5.67
CA ARG A 42 7.39 -13.13 6.91
C ARG A 42 6.20 -12.86 7.85
N GLY A 43 5.64 -13.93 8.42
CA GLY A 43 4.47 -13.87 9.29
C GLY A 43 3.12 -13.71 8.58
N TYR A 44 3.09 -13.71 7.23
CA TYR A 44 1.85 -13.72 6.45
C TYR A 44 1.68 -15.02 5.66
N GLY A 45 0.45 -15.52 5.61
CA GLY A 45 0.15 -16.77 4.91
C GLY A 45 0.95 -17.94 5.51
N MET A 46 1.75 -18.60 4.68
CA MET A 46 2.61 -19.72 5.10
C MET A 46 4.06 -19.28 5.37
N SER A 47 4.39 -17.99 5.26
CA SER A 47 5.75 -17.49 5.50
C SER A 47 6.05 -17.44 6.99
N GLU A 48 7.16 -18.05 7.41
CA GLU A 48 7.64 -18.08 8.80
C GLU A 48 8.08 -16.70 9.32
N GLY A 49 8.28 -16.56 10.64
CA GLY A 49 8.83 -15.36 11.27
C GLY A 49 7.79 -14.33 11.72
N VAL A 50 8.28 -13.16 12.18
CA VAL A 50 7.45 -12.08 12.73
C VAL A 50 7.50 -10.85 11.81
N PRO A 51 6.36 -10.22 11.47
CA PRO A 51 6.27 -9.11 10.51
C PRO A 51 6.75 -7.76 11.11
N LYS A 52 8.00 -7.71 11.58
CA LYS A 52 8.66 -6.44 11.97
C LYS A 52 9.18 -5.72 10.73
N GLN A 53 9.17 -4.40 10.75
CA GLN A 53 9.55 -3.54 9.61
C GLN A 53 10.92 -3.93 9.00
N PRO A 54 12.03 -4.09 9.76
CA PRO A 54 13.29 -4.51 9.17
C PRO A 54 13.21 -5.84 8.44
N GLY A 55 12.45 -6.80 8.98
CA GLY A 55 12.24 -8.10 8.36
C GLY A 55 11.42 -8.02 7.08
N ILE A 56 10.34 -7.24 7.07
CA ILE A 56 9.54 -7.00 5.85
C ILE A 56 10.40 -6.34 4.76
N MET A 57 11.27 -5.40 5.13
CA MET A 57 12.19 -4.77 4.18
C MET A 57 13.21 -5.76 3.60
N LEU A 58 13.73 -6.69 4.42
CA LEU A 58 14.59 -7.77 3.92
C LEU A 58 13.84 -8.66 2.91
N ASP A 59 12.58 -8.99 3.17
CA ASP A 59 11.78 -9.81 2.26
C ASP A 59 11.51 -9.08 0.93
N ALA A 60 11.19 -7.79 1.01
CA ALA A 60 10.96 -6.93 -0.15
C ALA A 60 12.23 -6.76 -1.00
N GLN A 61 13.38 -6.54 -0.35
CA GLN A 61 14.68 -6.45 -1.02
C GLN A 61 15.07 -7.77 -1.68
N ALA A 62 14.93 -8.90 -0.98
CA ALA A 62 15.22 -10.22 -1.52
C ALA A 62 14.37 -10.53 -2.77
N ALA A 63 13.09 -10.14 -2.76
CA ALA A 63 12.23 -10.32 -3.91
C ALA A 63 12.60 -9.41 -5.09
N LEU A 64 13.01 -8.16 -4.84
CA LEU A 64 13.52 -7.28 -5.90
C LEU A 64 14.82 -7.83 -6.51
N ASP A 65 15.74 -8.30 -5.68
CA ASP A 65 17.01 -8.88 -6.14
C ASP A 65 16.78 -10.18 -6.91
N HIS A 66 15.83 -11.02 -6.48
CA HIS A 66 15.39 -12.19 -7.24
C HIS A 66 14.86 -11.80 -8.62
N LEU A 67 13.99 -10.80 -8.72
CA LEU A 67 13.48 -10.31 -10.01
C LEU A 67 14.60 -9.73 -10.90
N CYS A 68 15.56 -9.02 -10.30
CA CYS A 68 16.70 -8.45 -11.03
C CYS A 68 17.66 -9.53 -11.56
N GLY A 69 17.74 -10.68 -10.90
CA GLY A 69 18.56 -11.82 -11.32
C GLY A 69 17.91 -12.72 -12.39
N ARG A 70 16.64 -12.49 -12.74
CA ARG A 70 15.92 -13.31 -13.72
C ARG A 70 16.19 -12.88 -15.16
N ASP A 71 16.52 -13.84 -16.01
CA ASP A 71 16.76 -13.61 -17.45
C ASP A 71 15.49 -13.29 -18.25
N ASP A 72 14.30 -13.53 -17.70
CA ASP A 72 13.04 -13.18 -18.34
C ASP A 72 12.52 -11.79 -17.94
N VAL A 73 13.16 -11.11 -16.99
CA VAL A 73 12.79 -9.78 -16.49
C VAL A 73 13.84 -8.76 -16.90
N ALA A 74 13.43 -7.68 -17.55
CA ALA A 74 14.33 -6.57 -17.83
C ALA A 74 14.49 -5.71 -16.57
N THR A 75 15.68 -5.75 -15.95
CA THR A 75 16.11 -4.78 -14.92
C THR A 75 15.89 -3.37 -15.46
N GLY A 76 15.20 -2.50 -14.71
CA GLY A 76 14.75 -1.19 -15.20
C GLY A 76 13.36 -1.17 -15.87
N ARG A 77 12.60 -2.28 -15.81
CA ARG A 77 11.14 -2.33 -16.12
C ARG A 77 10.30 -2.84 -14.94
N ILE A 78 10.88 -2.86 -13.73
CA ILE A 78 10.18 -3.27 -12.51
C ILE A 78 9.44 -2.07 -11.94
N VAL A 79 8.14 -2.20 -11.74
CA VAL A 79 7.28 -1.16 -11.15
C VAL A 79 6.84 -1.66 -9.78
N LEU A 80 7.09 -0.87 -8.75
CA LEU A 80 6.61 -1.19 -7.40
C LEU A 80 5.19 -0.65 -7.27
N PHE A 81 4.26 -1.49 -6.81
CA PHE A 81 2.89 -1.07 -6.51
C PHE A 81 2.53 -1.52 -5.10
N GLY A 82 2.34 -0.56 -4.20
CA GLY A 82 1.91 -0.82 -2.84
C GLY A 82 0.60 -0.14 -2.49
N ARG A 83 -0.26 -0.85 -1.74
CA ARG A 83 -1.45 -0.28 -1.11
C ARG A 83 -1.29 -0.23 0.41
N SER A 84 -1.65 0.88 1.04
CA SER A 84 -1.63 1.02 2.50
C SER A 84 -0.25 0.72 3.10
N LEU A 85 -0.13 -0.29 3.99
CA LEU A 85 1.17 -0.79 4.47
C LEU A 85 2.11 -1.17 3.33
N GLY A 86 1.60 -1.80 2.28
CA GLY A 86 2.39 -2.14 1.10
C GLY A 86 2.93 -0.90 0.39
N GLY A 87 2.21 0.23 0.46
CA GLY A 87 2.68 1.53 0.02
C GLY A 87 3.94 1.96 0.78
N ALA A 88 3.95 1.79 2.10
CA ALA A 88 5.13 2.06 2.92
C ALA A 88 6.33 1.20 2.50
N VAL A 89 6.11 -0.10 2.29
CA VAL A 89 7.14 -1.04 1.80
C VAL A 89 7.69 -0.57 0.44
N ALA A 90 6.80 -0.24 -0.50
CA ALA A 90 7.17 0.19 -1.84
C ALA A 90 7.98 1.51 -1.83
N ILE A 91 7.58 2.48 -1.02
CA ILE A 91 8.28 3.77 -0.84
C ILE A 91 9.70 3.54 -0.34
N HIS A 92 9.84 2.79 0.75
CA HIS A 92 11.15 2.52 1.34
C HIS A 92 12.06 1.74 0.39
N LEU A 93 11.52 0.73 -0.30
CA LEU A 93 12.28 -0.07 -1.26
C LEU A 93 12.72 0.78 -2.47
N ALA A 94 11.85 1.64 -2.99
CA ALA A 94 12.17 2.55 -4.09
C ALA A 94 13.29 3.53 -3.71
N ALA A 95 13.23 4.12 -2.51
CA ALA A 95 14.22 5.08 -2.02
C ALA A 95 15.65 4.51 -2.00
N GLU A 96 15.78 3.20 -1.78
CA GLU A 96 17.05 2.49 -1.72
C GLU A 96 17.49 1.87 -3.07
N ASN A 97 16.59 1.80 -4.06
CA ASN A 97 16.81 1.04 -5.30
C ASN A 97 16.39 1.80 -6.58
N GLN A 98 16.52 3.13 -6.61
CA GLN A 98 16.06 3.97 -7.73
C GLN A 98 16.65 3.57 -9.10
N GLY A 99 17.86 3.00 -9.14
CA GLY A 99 18.48 2.48 -10.37
C GLY A 99 17.92 1.13 -10.87
N LYS A 100 17.14 0.41 -10.04
CA LYS A 100 16.53 -0.89 -10.39
C LYS A 100 15.02 -0.79 -10.67
N VAL A 101 14.40 0.30 -10.21
CA VAL A 101 12.95 0.52 -10.26
C VAL A 101 12.60 1.53 -11.35
N ALA A 102 11.57 1.21 -12.15
CA ALA A 102 11.14 2.01 -13.28
C ALA A 102 9.97 2.95 -12.96
N GLY A 103 9.22 2.66 -11.90
CA GLY A 103 8.09 3.45 -11.43
C GLY A 103 7.63 2.99 -10.05
N LEU A 104 7.02 3.90 -9.31
CA LEU A 104 6.44 3.66 -7.99
C LEU A 104 4.96 4.09 -8.00
N ILE A 105 4.07 3.18 -7.64
CA ILE A 105 2.64 3.40 -7.50
C ILE A 105 2.28 3.19 -6.03
N VAL A 106 1.68 4.20 -5.42
CA VAL A 106 1.28 4.19 -4.01
C VAL A 106 -0.21 4.54 -3.91
N GLU A 107 -0.98 3.62 -3.34
CA GLU A 107 -2.42 3.77 -3.15
C GLU A 107 -2.76 3.81 -1.65
N ASN A 108 -3.50 4.84 -1.22
CA ASN A 108 -4.08 4.94 0.14
C ASN A 108 -3.06 4.64 1.27
N ALA A 109 -1.87 5.25 1.19
CA ALA A 109 -0.80 5.11 2.18
C ALA A 109 -0.79 6.26 3.20
N PHE A 110 0.10 6.16 4.19
CA PHE A 110 0.16 7.04 5.35
C PHE A 110 1.55 7.67 5.55
N MET A 111 1.65 8.77 6.31
CA MET A 111 2.94 9.43 6.60
C MET A 111 3.83 8.61 7.53
N SER A 112 3.26 8.09 8.61
CA SER A 112 3.90 7.20 9.58
C SER A 112 2.85 6.41 10.36
N VAL A 113 3.25 5.32 10.99
CA VAL A 113 2.35 4.58 11.89
C VAL A 113 1.99 5.41 13.11
N GLU A 114 2.94 6.22 13.60
CA GLU A 114 2.71 7.14 14.72
C GLU A 114 1.66 8.21 14.39
N ASP A 115 1.72 8.81 13.19
CA ASP A 115 0.74 9.81 12.76
C ASP A 115 -0.65 9.19 12.51
N MET A 116 -0.67 7.93 12.09
CA MET A 116 -1.91 7.16 12.00
C MET A 116 -2.52 6.89 13.37
N ALA A 117 -1.73 6.41 14.32
CA ALA A 117 -2.18 6.13 15.68
C ALA A 117 -2.73 7.39 16.37
N ALA A 118 -2.11 8.55 16.13
CA ALA A 118 -2.55 9.81 16.69
C ALA A 118 -3.91 10.30 16.16
N GLN A 119 -4.26 9.94 14.91
CA GLN A 119 -5.51 10.39 14.27
C GLN A 119 -6.67 9.42 14.46
N VAL A 120 -6.38 8.11 14.56
CA VAL A 120 -7.41 7.07 14.70
C VAL A 120 -7.86 6.90 16.15
N LEU A 121 -6.99 7.16 17.13
CA LEU A 121 -7.30 7.10 18.55
C LEU A 121 -6.87 8.40 19.23
N PRO A 122 -7.75 9.43 19.33
CA PRO A 122 -7.41 10.73 19.90
C PRO A 122 -6.76 10.67 21.31
N PRO A 123 -7.18 9.78 22.24
CA PRO A 123 -6.50 9.64 23.53
C PRO A 123 -5.07 9.10 23.39
N LEU A 124 -4.84 8.19 22.43
CA LEU A 124 -3.53 7.62 22.15
C LEU A 124 -2.62 8.65 21.45
N GLY A 125 -3.19 9.57 20.66
CA GLY A 125 -2.48 10.71 20.06
C GLY A 125 -1.85 11.69 21.04
N LEU A 126 -2.27 11.67 22.31
CA LEU A 126 -1.65 12.45 23.37
C LEU A 126 -0.30 11.87 23.81
N VAL A 127 -0.09 10.56 23.61
CA VAL A 127 1.09 9.81 24.08
C VAL A 127 1.93 9.21 22.95
N ILE A 128 1.36 8.96 21.78
CA ILE A 128 2.00 8.42 20.56
C ILE A 128 1.71 9.36 19.38
N GLY A 129 2.72 9.66 18.54
CA GLY A 129 2.64 10.64 17.46
C GLY A 129 3.92 11.47 17.35
N SER A 130 4.11 12.26 16.28
CA SER A 130 5.34 13.05 16.10
C SER A 130 5.71 13.87 17.36
N GLY A 131 6.91 13.63 17.91
CA GLY A 131 7.42 14.29 19.12
C GLY A 131 6.88 13.80 20.48
N ARG A 132 6.16 12.67 20.54
CA ARG A 132 5.51 12.17 21.77
C ARG A 132 6.33 11.12 22.54
N PRO A 133 6.16 11.03 23.88
CA PRO A 133 7.06 10.26 24.75
C PRO A 133 6.95 8.73 24.59
N LEU A 134 5.84 8.18 24.09
CA LEU A 134 5.66 6.72 23.94
C LEU A 134 5.94 6.20 22.53
N ASN A 135 6.53 7.01 21.63
CA ASN A 135 6.89 6.58 20.27
C ASN A 135 7.87 5.41 20.22
N TRP A 136 8.64 5.17 21.29
CA TRP A 136 9.59 4.06 21.35
C TRP A 136 8.90 2.69 21.42
N LEU A 137 7.63 2.61 21.85
CA LEU A 137 6.86 1.37 21.84
C LEU A 137 6.39 0.96 20.43
N VAL A 138 6.44 1.87 19.46
CA VAL A 138 6.08 1.60 18.07
C VAL A 138 7.30 1.00 17.35
N THR A 139 7.33 -0.32 17.25
CA THR A 139 8.45 -1.06 16.62
C THR A 139 8.46 -0.93 15.10
N ASN A 140 7.30 -0.69 14.48
CA ASN A 140 7.12 -0.52 13.04
C ASN A 140 6.73 0.92 12.75
N LYS A 141 7.72 1.81 12.60
CA LYS A 141 7.49 3.26 12.48
C LYS A 141 7.01 3.66 11.08
N TRP A 142 7.57 3.05 10.03
CA TRP A 142 7.24 3.33 8.63
C TRP A 142 7.15 4.84 8.32
N LYS A 143 8.24 5.57 8.56
CA LYS A 143 8.31 7.02 8.34
C LYS A 143 8.37 7.37 6.85
N ASN A 144 7.29 7.15 6.16
CA ASN A 144 7.13 7.42 4.73
C ASN A 144 7.32 8.91 4.41
N ILE A 145 6.96 9.79 5.35
CA ILE A 145 7.19 11.25 5.21
C ILE A 145 8.67 11.61 5.08
N ASP A 146 9.57 10.80 5.66
CA ASP A 146 11.03 10.96 5.56
C ASP A 146 11.60 10.17 4.37
N ALA A 147 10.97 9.05 4.00
CA ALA A 147 11.45 8.17 2.94
C ALA A 147 11.06 8.63 1.54
N LEU A 148 9.81 9.07 1.33
CA LEU A 148 9.28 9.47 0.03
C LEU A 148 10.05 10.63 -0.63
N PRO A 149 10.50 11.67 0.09
CA PRO A 149 11.31 12.75 -0.50
C PRO A 149 12.66 12.27 -1.06
N ARG A 150 13.16 11.10 -0.64
CA ARG A 150 14.39 10.51 -1.18
C ARG A 150 14.19 9.85 -2.55
N VAL A 151 12.95 9.59 -2.96
CA VAL A 151 12.61 9.05 -4.28
C VAL A 151 12.55 10.22 -5.28
N THR A 152 13.64 10.44 -6.00
CA THR A 152 13.82 11.59 -6.92
C THR A 152 13.76 11.18 -8.39
N ASP A 153 14.37 10.04 -8.74
CA ASP A 153 14.61 9.63 -10.13
C ASP A 153 13.59 8.61 -10.67
N VAL A 154 12.71 8.14 -9.79
CA VAL A 154 11.65 7.18 -10.09
C VAL A 154 10.33 7.94 -10.27
N PRO A 155 9.66 7.81 -11.43
CA PRO A 155 8.31 8.32 -11.61
C PRO A 155 7.36 7.80 -10.53
N LEU A 156 6.58 8.70 -9.94
CA LEU A 156 5.71 8.43 -8.81
C LEU A 156 4.25 8.68 -9.20
N LEU A 157 3.39 7.69 -9.00
CA LEU A 157 1.94 7.83 -9.05
C LEU A 157 1.37 7.67 -7.64
N LEU A 158 0.74 8.73 -7.15
CA LEU A 158 -0.02 8.73 -5.90
C LEU A 158 -1.51 8.64 -6.19
N MET A 159 -2.18 7.65 -5.61
CA MET A 159 -3.60 7.36 -5.79
C MET A 159 -4.30 7.42 -4.42
N ALA A 160 -5.34 8.25 -4.31
CA ALA A 160 -5.96 8.53 -3.02
C ALA A 160 -7.49 8.51 -3.08
N SER A 161 -8.11 7.73 -2.20
CA SER A 161 -9.55 7.69 -1.93
C SER A 161 -9.95 8.84 -1.02
N ARG A 162 -10.93 9.67 -1.43
CA ARG A 162 -11.37 10.81 -0.62
C ARG A 162 -12.14 10.39 0.64
N HIS A 163 -12.84 9.27 0.58
CA HIS A 163 -13.63 8.70 1.68
C HIS A 163 -12.95 7.51 2.34
N ASP A 164 -11.61 7.46 2.30
CA ASP A 164 -10.83 6.45 2.99
C ASP A 164 -11.13 6.44 4.50
N GLU A 165 -11.73 5.33 4.93
CA GLU A 165 -12.19 5.07 6.29
C GLU A 165 -11.09 4.52 7.21
N MET A 166 -9.94 4.12 6.66
CA MET A 166 -8.83 3.55 7.43
C MET A 166 -7.65 4.52 7.55
N VAL A 167 -7.30 5.20 6.46
CA VAL A 167 -6.19 6.15 6.37
C VAL A 167 -6.76 7.50 5.95
N PRO A 168 -6.83 8.50 6.85
CA PRO A 168 -7.38 9.80 6.52
C PRO A 168 -6.75 10.38 5.26
N PHE A 169 -7.58 10.84 4.31
CA PHE A 169 -7.15 11.41 3.04
C PHE A 169 -6.06 12.50 3.16
N SER A 170 -6.08 13.25 4.28
CA SER A 170 -5.05 14.25 4.62
C SER A 170 -3.63 13.70 4.69
N GLN A 171 -3.46 12.41 5.00
CA GLN A 171 -2.17 11.72 5.00
C GLN A 171 -1.57 11.65 3.60
N MET A 172 -2.38 11.27 2.60
CA MET A 172 -1.95 11.21 1.21
C MET A 172 -1.65 12.61 0.65
N LEU A 173 -2.42 13.64 1.04
CA LEU A 173 -2.10 15.02 0.68
C LEU A 173 -0.72 15.45 1.23
N ARG A 174 -0.41 15.13 2.48
CA ARG A 174 0.89 15.46 3.06
C ARG A 174 2.04 14.68 2.41
N LEU A 175 1.82 13.41 2.04
CA LEU A 175 2.80 12.65 1.25
C LEU A 175 3.04 13.30 -0.11
N LYS A 176 1.97 13.74 -0.79
CA LYS A 176 2.07 14.46 -2.07
C LYS A 176 2.90 15.74 -1.92
N ASP A 177 2.66 16.54 -0.89
CA ASP A 177 3.39 17.79 -0.65
C ASP A 177 4.88 17.56 -0.32
N ALA A 178 5.17 16.44 0.36
CA ALA A 178 6.53 16.03 0.70
C ALA A 178 7.30 15.42 -0.47
N ALA A 179 6.61 14.88 -1.48
CA ALA A 179 7.24 14.21 -2.61
C ALA A 179 8.22 15.14 -3.36
N ARG A 180 9.34 14.57 -3.79
CA ARG A 180 10.40 15.25 -4.55
C ARG A 180 10.78 14.49 -5.82
N ALA A 181 9.93 13.58 -6.26
CA ALA A 181 10.10 12.87 -7.53
C ALA A 181 10.07 13.87 -8.69
N ASN A 182 11.01 13.72 -9.63
CA ASN A 182 11.07 14.55 -10.84
C ASN A 182 9.79 14.45 -11.68
N THR A 183 9.09 13.32 -11.58
CA THR A 183 7.78 13.08 -12.18
C THR A 183 6.83 12.60 -11.09
N LEU A 184 5.78 13.38 -10.84
CA LEU A 184 4.71 13.05 -9.89
C LEU A 184 3.35 13.18 -10.59
N GLU A 185 2.61 12.08 -10.62
CA GLU A 185 1.20 12.05 -10.96
C GLU A 185 0.35 11.84 -9.71
N TRP A 186 -0.80 12.51 -9.68
CA TRP A 186 -1.74 12.47 -8.58
C TRP A 186 -3.13 12.15 -9.11
N VAL A 187 -3.75 11.13 -8.55
CA VAL A 187 -5.12 10.74 -8.86
C VAL A 187 -5.92 10.65 -7.58
N GLU A 188 -7.04 11.34 -7.56
CA GLU A 188 -8.00 11.32 -6.46
C GLU A 188 -9.27 10.61 -6.93
N PHE A 189 -9.82 9.80 -6.04
CA PHE A 189 -11.07 9.08 -6.25
C PHE A 189 -12.13 9.68 -5.32
N PRO A 190 -13.07 10.47 -5.86
CA PRO A 190 -14.06 11.18 -5.05
C PRO A 190 -14.95 10.24 -4.24
N ASP A 191 -15.37 9.12 -4.86
CA ASP A 191 -16.40 8.23 -4.30
C ASP A 191 -15.84 6.83 -4.02
N SER A 192 -14.72 6.76 -3.28
CA SER A 192 -14.15 5.47 -2.86
C SER A 192 -13.67 5.46 -1.41
N GLN A 193 -13.69 4.25 -0.87
CA GLN A 193 -13.16 3.82 0.40
C GLN A 193 -11.73 3.29 0.23
N HIS A 194 -11.12 2.82 1.31
CA HIS A 194 -9.70 2.42 1.35
C HIS A 194 -9.35 1.31 0.33
N MET A 195 -10.30 0.41 0.04
CA MET A 195 -10.04 -0.83 -0.70
C MET A 195 -10.79 -0.97 -2.02
N ASP A 196 -11.77 -0.11 -2.30
CA ASP A 196 -12.75 -0.32 -3.37
C ASP A 196 -12.59 0.61 -4.58
N ALA A 197 -11.59 1.49 -4.58
CA ALA A 197 -11.39 2.47 -5.66
C ALA A 197 -11.36 1.83 -7.05
N TYR A 198 -10.74 0.65 -7.17
CA TYR A 198 -10.69 -0.11 -8.42
C TYR A 198 -12.05 -0.66 -8.89
N MET A 199 -13.06 -0.70 -8.01
CA MET A 199 -14.42 -1.15 -8.31
C MET A 199 -15.35 0.03 -8.55
N THR A 200 -15.27 1.06 -7.72
CA THR A 200 -16.18 2.23 -7.73
C THR A 200 -15.76 3.31 -8.72
N ASN A 201 -14.47 3.40 -9.04
CA ASN A 201 -13.90 4.46 -9.89
C ASN A 201 -13.16 3.89 -11.12
N GLN A 202 -13.71 2.83 -11.75
CA GLN A 202 -13.05 2.10 -12.85
C GLN A 202 -12.59 2.99 -14.01
N GLU A 203 -13.39 4.00 -14.36
CA GLU A 203 -13.10 4.95 -15.45
C GLU A 203 -11.93 5.90 -15.15
N LEU A 204 -11.53 6.04 -13.87
CA LEU A 204 -10.37 6.82 -13.46
C LEU A 204 -9.19 5.90 -13.12
N TYR A 205 -9.47 4.81 -12.40
CA TYR A 205 -8.48 3.92 -11.81
C TYR A 205 -7.63 3.19 -12.86
N TRP A 206 -8.27 2.55 -13.84
CA TRP A 206 -7.54 1.77 -14.84
C TRP A 206 -6.80 2.65 -15.85
N PRO A 207 -7.38 3.75 -16.36
CA PRO A 207 -6.65 4.69 -17.20
C PRO A 207 -5.45 5.29 -16.49
N ALA A 208 -5.58 5.74 -15.23
CA ALA A 208 -4.45 6.27 -14.45
C ALA A 208 -3.25 5.32 -14.43
N LEU A 209 -3.48 4.04 -14.10
CA LEU A 209 -2.42 3.04 -14.07
C LEU A 209 -1.83 2.79 -15.46
N ARG A 210 -2.67 2.66 -16.49
CA ARG A 210 -2.23 2.37 -17.86
C ARG A 210 -1.41 3.52 -18.43
N ASP A 211 -1.89 4.75 -18.25
CA ASP A 211 -1.31 5.95 -18.82
C ASP A 211 0.03 6.25 -18.13
N PHE A 212 0.10 6.08 -16.80
CA PHE A 212 1.36 6.16 -16.05
C PHE A 212 2.41 5.15 -16.55
N LEU A 213 2.03 3.87 -16.72
CA LEU A 213 2.94 2.85 -17.24
C LEU A 213 3.39 3.15 -18.67
N ALA A 214 2.47 3.59 -19.53
CA ALA A 214 2.76 3.94 -20.91
C ALA A 214 3.72 5.14 -20.98
N ALA A 215 3.43 6.21 -20.23
CA ALA A 215 4.18 7.46 -20.26
C ALA A 215 5.59 7.35 -19.70
N HIS A 216 5.79 6.55 -18.64
CA HIS A 216 7.03 6.61 -17.85
C HIS A 216 7.85 5.32 -17.81
N VAL A 217 7.24 4.18 -18.09
CA VAL A 217 7.89 2.87 -17.94
C VAL A 217 8.16 2.22 -19.29
N VAL A 218 7.18 2.22 -20.19
CA VAL A 218 7.30 1.55 -21.49
C VAL A 218 8.16 2.36 -22.48
N THR A 219 8.04 3.69 -22.45
CA THR A 219 8.72 4.66 -23.32
C THR A 219 10.19 4.89 -22.95
N ARG A 220 10.59 4.67 -21.70
CA ARG A 220 11.96 4.86 -21.21
C ARG A 220 12.88 3.78 -21.82
N ARG A 221 13.49 4.07 -22.99
CA ARG A 221 14.51 3.20 -23.61
C ARG A 221 15.75 3.16 -22.72
N GLY A 222 16.25 1.94 -22.45
CA GLY A 222 17.29 1.65 -21.47
C GLY A 222 18.60 2.40 -21.71
N THR A 223 19.01 3.16 -20.70
CA THR A 223 20.37 3.65 -20.52
C THR A 223 20.76 3.35 -19.07
N GLY A 224 21.79 2.52 -18.87
CA GLY A 224 22.40 2.31 -17.54
C GLY A 224 22.45 0.87 -17.06
N ALA A 225 23.31 0.04 -17.66
CA ALA A 225 23.88 -1.13 -16.99
C ALA A 225 25.30 -0.76 -16.55
N GLY A 226 25.59 -0.81 -15.24
CA GLY A 226 26.88 -0.40 -14.71
C GLY A 226 27.12 -0.76 -13.24
N SER A 227 27.58 -2.01 -13.05
CA SER A 227 28.52 -2.50 -12.01
C SER A 227 28.15 -2.43 -10.52
N ALA A 228 27.87 -3.61 -9.98
CA ALA A 228 27.94 -3.92 -8.55
C ALA A 228 29.37 -4.28 -8.13
N ARG A 229 29.79 -3.83 -6.94
CA ARG A 229 30.81 -4.48 -6.09
C ARG A 229 30.40 -4.28 -4.64
N GLY A 230 30.39 -5.39 -3.89
CA GLY A 230 29.90 -5.46 -2.51
C GLY A 230 31.00 -5.60 -1.45
N SER A 231 30.54 -5.66 -0.20
CA SER A 231 31.14 -6.25 1.02
C SER A 231 30.17 -5.89 2.15
N GLY A 232 29.72 -6.72 3.09
CA GLY A 232 30.29 -7.91 3.71
C GLY A 232 30.47 -7.65 5.22
N GLY A 233 29.75 -8.39 6.08
CA GLY A 233 29.85 -8.40 7.55
C GLY A 233 28.64 -7.76 8.25
N GLY A 234 27.93 -8.35 9.22
CA GLY A 234 28.17 -9.51 10.09
C GLY A 234 28.03 -9.06 11.55
N GLY A 235 27.03 -9.56 12.31
CA GLY A 235 27.06 -9.45 13.77
C GLY A 235 25.72 -9.30 14.51
N ALA A 236 25.36 -10.40 15.19
CA ALA A 236 24.69 -10.52 16.50
C ALA A 236 23.21 -10.13 16.69
N ALA A 237 22.50 -11.12 17.24
CA ALA A 237 21.13 -11.09 17.72
C ALA A 237 21.02 -10.39 19.08
N GLU A 238 19.88 -9.73 19.31
CA GLU A 238 19.33 -9.55 20.65
C GLU A 238 17.85 -9.91 20.62
N GLU A 239 17.52 -10.90 21.45
CA GLU A 239 16.18 -11.34 21.80
C GLU A 239 15.58 -10.39 22.85
N GLY A 240 14.27 -10.15 22.80
CA GLY A 240 13.59 -9.44 23.88
C GLY A 240 12.25 -8.81 23.48
N GLU A 241 11.19 -9.35 24.06
CA GLU A 241 9.89 -8.70 24.36
C GLU A 241 8.99 -8.33 23.17
N GLY A 242 8.28 -9.36 22.69
CA GLY A 242 7.03 -9.22 21.95
C GLY A 242 5.85 -9.46 22.88
N ASP A 243 5.01 -8.43 23.07
CA ASP A 243 3.60 -8.64 23.46
C ASP A 243 2.73 -7.40 23.21
N ALA A 244 3.29 -6.19 23.32
CA ALA A 244 2.49 -4.95 23.17
C ALA A 244 2.07 -4.63 21.72
N ALA A 245 2.92 -4.96 20.72
CA ALA A 245 2.63 -4.67 19.31
C ALA A 245 1.57 -5.59 18.70
N ALA A 246 1.46 -6.83 19.20
CA ALA A 246 0.39 -7.75 18.85
C ALA A 246 -0.96 -7.25 19.39
N ALA A 247 -0.98 -6.69 20.60
CA ALA A 247 -2.16 -6.07 21.19
C ALA A 247 -2.63 -4.83 20.42
N ALA A 248 -1.72 -3.97 19.95
CA ALA A 248 -2.08 -2.81 19.13
C ALA A 248 -2.64 -3.21 17.74
N SER A 249 -2.06 -4.24 17.12
CA SER A 249 -2.60 -4.79 15.85
C SER A 249 -3.93 -5.53 16.04
N ALA A 250 -4.16 -6.15 17.20
CA ALA A 250 -5.43 -6.79 17.53
C ALA A 250 -6.51 -5.74 17.84
N ALA A 251 -6.17 -4.68 18.55
CA ALA A 251 -7.08 -3.57 18.84
C ALA A 251 -7.50 -2.82 17.56
N ALA A 252 -6.59 -2.62 16.61
CA ALA A 252 -6.93 -2.04 15.31
C ALA A 252 -7.85 -2.96 14.48
N ARG A 253 -7.65 -4.29 14.55
CA ARG A 253 -8.53 -5.29 13.91
C ARG A 253 -9.90 -5.35 14.56
N ALA A 254 -9.97 -5.23 15.89
CA ALA A 254 -11.21 -5.22 16.66
C ALA A 254 -12.03 -3.93 16.39
N ALA A 255 -11.38 -2.77 16.41
CA ALA A 255 -12.02 -1.49 16.12
C ALA A 255 -12.57 -1.41 14.68
N ALA A 256 -11.82 -1.93 13.70
CA ALA A 256 -12.28 -2.01 12.32
C ALA A 256 -13.44 -3.01 12.14
N GLY A 257 -13.42 -4.13 12.86
CA GLY A 257 -14.48 -5.14 12.84
C GLY A 257 -15.78 -4.64 13.48
N GLU A 258 -15.70 -3.95 14.63
CA GLU A 258 -16.86 -3.39 15.33
C GLU A 258 -17.49 -2.23 14.54
N ALA A 259 -16.67 -1.37 13.92
CA ALA A 259 -17.17 -0.29 13.07
C ALA A 259 -17.87 -0.82 11.80
N ALA A 260 -17.36 -1.90 11.20
CA ALA A 260 -17.99 -2.55 10.05
C ALA A 260 -19.30 -3.26 10.44
N ALA A 261 -19.32 -3.96 11.59
CA ALA A 261 -20.52 -4.65 12.08
C ALA A 261 -21.65 -3.68 12.46
N ALA A 262 -21.32 -2.57 13.14
CA ALA A 262 -22.30 -1.55 13.52
C ALA A 262 -22.95 -0.89 12.28
N ARG A 263 -22.20 -0.71 11.19
CA ARG A 263 -22.70 -0.11 9.93
C ARG A 263 -23.50 -1.10 9.09
N ALA A 264 -23.14 -2.38 9.09
CA ALA A 264 -23.95 -3.43 8.46
C ALA A 264 -25.32 -3.58 9.17
N ALA A 265 -25.35 -3.46 10.50
CA ALA A 265 -26.60 -3.45 11.27
C ALA A 265 -27.47 -2.21 10.98
N ALA A 266 -26.86 -1.03 10.83
CA ALA A 266 -27.57 0.19 10.46
C ALA A 266 -28.13 0.14 9.03
N ALA A 267 -27.40 -0.44 8.08
CA ALA A 267 -27.87 -0.64 6.71
C ALA A 267 -29.05 -1.64 6.62
N ALA A 268 -29.04 -2.70 7.43
CA ALA A 268 -30.14 -3.66 7.52
C ALA A 268 -31.40 -3.07 8.18
N ALA A 269 -31.24 -2.16 9.15
CA ALA A 269 -32.36 -1.47 9.79
C ALA A 269 -33.04 -0.44 8.87
N GLY A 270 -32.30 0.19 7.97
CA GLY A 270 -32.83 1.15 6.99
C GLY A 270 -33.69 0.54 5.88
N THR A 271 -33.66 -0.78 5.70
CA THR A 271 -34.47 -1.49 4.69
C THR A 271 -35.84 -1.96 5.19
N ALA A 272 -36.16 -1.79 6.49
CA ALA A 272 -37.36 -2.35 7.10
C ALA A 272 -38.58 -1.40 7.17
N ASP A 273 -38.46 -0.12 6.79
CA ASP A 273 -39.53 0.88 6.97
C ASP A 273 -40.28 1.28 5.68
N GLY A 274 -40.17 0.47 4.63
CA GLY A 274 -40.72 0.77 3.29
C GLY A 274 -41.91 -0.11 2.85
N GLY A 275 -42.64 -0.73 3.78
CA GLY A 275 -43.66 -1.72 3.42
C GLY A 275 -44.90 -1.72 4.30
N GLY A 276 -45.95 -0.98 3.90
CA GLY A 276 -47.32 -1.43 4.13
C GLY A 276 -48.39 -0.37 4.42
N ALA A 277 -49.51 -0.55 3.70
CA ALA A 277 -50.89 -0.05 3.92
C ALA A 277 -51.24 1.31 3.29
N GLY A 278 -52.32 1.46 2.50
CA GLY A 278 -53.43 0.52 2.30
C GLY A 278 -54.32 0.85 1.09
N ALA A 279 -55.06 -0.18 0.68
CA ALA A 279 -56.16 -0.15 -0.26
C ALA A 279 -57.50 0.11 0.46
N ALA A 280 -58.45 0.75 -0.25
CA ALA A 280 -59.92 0.56 -0.22
C ALA A 280 -60.60 1.83 -0.77
N GLU A 281 -61.22 1.79 -1.96
CA GLU A 281 -62.67 1.60 -2.24
C GLU A 281 -63.45 2.92 -2.41
N GLY A 282 -64.36 2.96 -3.39
CA GLY A 282 -65.38 4.01 -3.50
C GLY A 282 -65.91 4.27 -4.92
N ASP A 283 -66.97 3.54 -5.27
CA ASP A 283 -67.84 3.64 -6.45
C ASP A 283 -68.57 5.01 -6.57
N SER A 284 -68.66 5.57 -7.79
CA SER A 284 -69.70 6.48 -8.35
C SER A 284 -69.28 7.03 -9.71
#